data_AF-A0A4C1YLA8-F1
#
_entry.id   AF-A0A4C1YLA8-F1
#
_cell.length_a   1.000
_cell.length_b   1.000
_cell.length_c   1.000
_cell.angle_alpha   90.00
_cell.angle_beta   90.00
_cell.angle_gamma   90.00
#
_symmetry.space_group_name_H-M   'P 1'
#
loop_
_entity.id
_entity.type
_entity.pdbx_description
1 polymer ?
#
loop_
_entity_poly.entity_id
_entity_poly.type
_entity_poly.pdbx_seq_one_letter_code
_entity_poly.pdbx_strand_id
1 'polypeptide(L)'
;MYSVEWQKRGLPHAHILVWFIDKIRPEEIDSIISAEIPDPSTDQLLFDIVTTNMIHGPCGTLNSSSPCMADGKCTKNFPKDFTNDTVTNVDGYPIYRRRNPENGGQSFIKNIINTDIDIDNRWWCHIRLC
;
A
#
# COMPACT_ATOMS: atom_id res chain seq x y z
N MET A 1 10.14 20.20 1.64
CA MET A 1 11.02 19.76 2.76
C MET A 1 11.06 18.25 2.72
N TYR A 2 12.22 17.61 2.91
CA TYR A 2 12.28 16.16 3.01
C TYR A 2 13.18 15.73 4.17
N SER A 3 12.88 14.60 4.78
CA SER A 3 13.75 13.90 5.72
C SER A 3 13.90 12.45 5.29
N VAL A 4 15.06 11.86 5.60
CA VAL A 4 15.34 10.46 5.32
C VAL A 4 15.63 9.78 6.65
N GLU A 5 14.92 8.70 6.93
CA GLU A 5 15.14 7.84 8.08
C GLU A 5 15.36 6.39 7.63
N TRP A 6 16.04 5.59 8.44
CA TRP A 6 16.25 4.18 8.14
C TRP A 6 15.22 3.34 8.90
N GLN A 7 14.41 2.57 8.17
CA GLN A 7 13.47 1.66 8.81
C GLN A 7 14.20 0.48 9.47
N LYS A 8 13.52 -0.23 10.38
CA LYS A 8 14.03 -1.38 11.15
C LYS A 8 14.61 -2.54 10.30
N ARG A 9 14.46 -2.48 8.97
CA ARG A 9 14.98 -3.46 8.00
C ARG A 9 16.08 -2.90 7.10
N GLY A 10 16.65 -1.74 7.44
CA GLY A 10 17.76 -1.14 6.71
C GLY A 10 17.37 -0.58 5.34
N LEU A 11 16.09 -0.27 5.11
CA LEU A 11 15.67 0.45 3.91
C LEU A 11 15.50 1.94 4.23
N PRO A 12 16.00 2.85 3.37
CA PRO A 12 15.76 4.27 3.51
C PRO A 12 14.27 4.54 3.29
N HIS A 13 13.69 5.34 4.18
CA HIS A 13 12.33 5.83 4.10
C HIS A 13 12.37 7.36 4.07
N ALA A 14 11.79 7.93 3.02
CA ALA A 14 11.75 9.36 2.84
C ALA A 14 10.37 9.88 3.25
N HIS A 15 10.37 10.89 4.12
CA HIS A 15 9.20 11.75 4.33
C HIS A 15 9.35 12.95 3.41
N ILE A 16 8.48 13.07 2.41
CA ILE A 16 8.52 14.15 1.42
C ILE A 16 7.27 15.00 1.60
N LEU A 17 7.45 16.26 2.01
CA LEU A 17 6.36 17.22 2.14
C LEU A 17 6.31 18.12 0.90
N VAL A 18 5.22 18.00 0.15
CA VAL A 18 4.92 18.77 -1.07
C VAL A 18 3.80 19.77 -0.76
N TRP A 19 4.06 21.06 -1.03
CA TRP A 19 3.09 22.13 -0.85
C TRP A 19 2.60 22.55 -2.24
N PHE A 20 1.30 22.44 -2.45
CA PHE A 20 0.67 22.89 -3.68
C PHE A 20 0.21 24.34 -3.51
N ILE A 21 0.37 25.16 -4.55
CA ILE A 21 -0.12 26.54 -4.58
C ILE A 21 -1.66 26.53 -4.56
N ASP A 22 -2.23 25.67 -5.40
CA ASP A 22 -3.66 25.44 -5.47
C ASP A 22 -4.04 24.19 -4.67
N LYS A 23 -5.23 24.21 -4.08
CA LYS A 23 -5.74 23.05 -3.33
C LYS A 23 -6.02 21.90 -4.29
N ILE A 24 -5.36 20.77 -4.06
CA ILE A 24 -5.67 19.51 -4.74
C ILE A 24 -7.12 19.12 -4.43
N ARG A 25 -7.87 18.80 -5.47
CA ARG A 25 -9.22 18.27 -5.33
C ARG A 25 -9.16 16.75 -5.15
N PRO A 26 -10.08 16.12 -4.41
CA PRO A 26 -10.05 14.67 -4.17
C PRO A 26 -9.88 13.83 -5.45
N GLU A 27 -10.50 14.25 -6.55
CA GLU A 27 -10.40 13.62 -7.87
C GLU A 27 -9.00 13.64 -8.50
N GLU A 28 -8.12 14.55 -8.06
CA GLU A 28 -6.75 14.67 -8.57
C GLU A 28 -5.76 13.83 -7.75
N ILE A 29 -6.11 13.44 -6.52
CA ILE A 29 -5.21 12.71 -5.61
C ILE A 29 -4.72 11.42 -6.26
N ASP A 30 -5.64 10.67 -6.87
CA ASP A 30 -5.36 9.38 -7.49
C ASP A 30 -4.43 9.47 -8.73
N SER A 31 -4.28 10.66 -9.31
CA SER A 31 -3.35 10.91 -10.42
C SER A 31 -1.91 11.16 -9.94
N ILE A 32 -1.76 11.58 -8.68
CA ILE A 32 -0.49 11.94 -8.07
C ILE A 32 0.02 10.80 -7.20
N ILE A 33 -0.89 10.07 -6.54
CA ILE A 33 -0.59 9.07 -5.53
C ILE A 33 -1.41 7.82 -5.79
N SER A 34 -0.73 6.67 -5.81
CA SER A 34 -1.36 5.38 -6.02
C SER A 34 -0.98 4.42 -4.89
N ALA A 35 -1.99 3.76 -4.32
CA ALA A 35 -1.84 2.64 -3.41
C ALA A 35 -2.19 1.31 -4.08
N GLU A 36 -1.87 1.20 -5.38
CA GLU A 36 -2.22 0.07 -6.24
C GLU A 36 -0.96 -0.62 -6.79
N ILE A 37 -1.05 -1.94 -6.94
CA ILE A 37 -0.05 -2.77 -7.62
C ILE A 37 0.02 -2.34 -9.10
N PRO A 38 1.21 -1.94 -9.60
CA PRO A 38 1.41 -1.56 -10.99
C PRO A 38 1.04 -2.70 -11.94
N ASP A 39 0.74 -2.36 -13.18
CA ASP A 39 0.56 -3.36 -14.23
C ASP A 39 1.94 -3.78 -14.79
N PRO A 40 2.37 -5.05 -14.65
CA PRO A 40 3.64 -5.52 -15.17
C PRO A 40 3.76 -5.40 -16.69
N SER A 41 2.65 -5.40 -17.42
CA SER A 41 2.66 -5.19 -18.89
C SER A 41 3.01 -3.76 -19.29
N THR A 42 2.78 -2.79 -18.40
CA THR A 42 3.11 -1.38 -18.61
C THR A 42 4.51 -1.06 -18.09
N ASP A 43 4.84 -1.53 -16.88
CA ASP A 43 6.15 -1.31 -16.27
C ASP A 43 6.52 -2.47 -15.33
N GLN A 44 7.22 -3.46 -15.88
CA GLN A 44 7.70 -4.62 -15.13
C GLN A 44 8.68 -4.24 -14.01
N LEU A 45 9.55 -3.25 -14.23
CA LEU A 45 10.55 -2.85 -13.24
C LEU A 45 9.88 -2.24 -12.02
N LEU A 46 8.92 -1.33 -12.24
CA LEU A 46 8.15 -0.75 -11.17
C LEU A 46 7.36 -1.82 -10.41
N PHE A 47 6.70 -2.74 -11.13
CA PHE A 47 6.01 -3.87 -10.54
C PHE A 47 6.93 -4.70 -9.63
N ASP A 48 8.13 -5.06 -10.07
CA ASP A 48 9.08 -5.87 -9.30
C ASP A 48 9.54 -5.13 -8.03
N ILE A 49 9.90 -3.85 -8.15
CA ILE A 49 10.31 -3.01 -7.01
C ILE A 49 9.19 -2.95 -5.99
N VAL A 50 7.97 -2.71 -6.46
CA VAL A 50 6.80 -2.54 -5.63
C VAL A 50 6.40 -3.84 -4.93
N THR A 51 6.26 -4.94 -5.67
CA THR A 51 5.82 -6.23 -5.12
C THR A 51 6.83 -6.80 -4.11
N THR A 52 8.10 -6.42 -4.27
CA THR A 52 9.19 -6.76 -3.34
C THR A 52 9.18 -5.90 -2.09
N ASN A 53 9.06 -4.58 -2.23
CA ASN A 53 9.38 -3.63 -1.14
C ASN A 53 8.15 -2.94 -0.51
N MET A 54 7.07 -2.80 -1.28
CA MET A 54 5.90 -1.97 -0.94
C MET A 54 4.65 -2.82 -0.62
N ILE A 55 4.81 -4.12 -0.42
CA ILE A 55 3.73 -5.04 -0.06
C ILE A 55 3.86 -5.50 1.38
N HIS A 56 2.75 -5.43 2.11
CA HIS A 56 2.67 -5.98 3.44
C HIS A 56 2.74 -7.50 3.34
N GLY A 57 3.71 -8.09 4.04
CA GLY A 57 3.80 -9.55 4.11
C GLY A 57 2.52 -10.14 4.71
N PRO A 58 2.11 -11.35 4.31
CA PRO A 58 0.96 -12.00 4.89
C PRO A 58 1.01 -12.05 6.41
N CYS A 59 -0.14 -11.78 7.01
CA CYS A 59 -0.33 -11.75 8.45
C CYS A 59 -1.76 -12.20 8.77
N GLY A 60 -2.12 -12.22 10.05
CA GLY A 60 -3.45 -12.64 10.47
C GLY A 60 -3.56 -14.15 10.37
N THR A 61 -4.64 -14.63 9.75
CA THR A 61 -4.88 -16.06 9.53
C THR A 61 -3.87 -16.69 8.59
N LEU A 62 -3.30 -15.91 7.66
CA LEU A 62 -2.29 -16.39 6.71
C LEU A 62 -0.92 -16.58 7.37
N ASN A 63 -0.61 -15.79 8.40
CA ASN A 63 0.61 -15.95 9.18
C ASN A 63 0.50 -15.23 10.53
N SER A 64 0.22 -16.01 11.59
CA SER A 64 0.11 -15.48 12.96
C SER A 64 1.46 -15.14 13.59
N SER A 65 2.57 -15.64 13.03
CA SER A 65 3.93 -15.37 13.52
C SER A 65 4.53 -14.05 13.00
N SER A 66 3.83 -13.36 12.10
CA SER A 66 4.33 -12.12 11.51
C SER A 66 4.57 -11.04 12.59
N PRO A 67 5.68 -10.26 12.54
CA PRO A 67 6.02 -9.28 13.58
C PRO A 67 5.00 -8.16 13.80
N CYS A 68 4.09 -7.97 12.86
CA CYS A 68 3.00 -6.99 12.97
C CYS A 68 1.82 -7.50 13.80
N MET A 69 1.79 -8.79 14.17
CA MET A 69 0.71 -9.41 14.93
C MET A 69 0.82 -9.07 16.41
N ALA A 70 -0.28 -8.61 17.00
CA ALA A 70 -0.45 -8.45 18.45
C ALA A 70 -1.90 -8.82 18.80
N ASP A 71 -2.11 -9.55 19.89
CA ASP A 71 -3.44 -9.97 20.37
C ASP A 71 -4.30 -10.65 19.27
N GLY A 72 -3.65 -11.46 18.42
CA GLY A 72 -4.30 -12.16 17.31
C GLY A 72 -4.72 -11.28 16.12
N LYS A 73 -4.39 -9.99 16.12
CA LYS A 73 -4.72 -9.06 15.03
C LYS A 73 -3.47 -8.37 14.48
N CYS A 74 -3.51 -7.98 13.21
CA CYS A 74 -2.45 -7.15 12.65
C CYS A 74 -2.56 -5.73 13.23
N THR A 75 -1.53 -5.26 13.91
CA THR A 75 -1.43 -3.90 14.47
C THR A 75 -1.54 -2.78 13.44
N LYS A 76 -1.41 -3.12 12.15
CA LYS A 76 -1.54 -2.19 11.02
C LYS A 76 -2.88 -2.34 10.27
N ASN A 77 -3.78 -3.20 10.76
CA ASN A 77 -5.10 -3.47 10.20
C ASN A 77 -5.03 -3.90 8.72
N PHE A 78 -4.24 -4.95 8.44
CA PHE A 78 -4.22 -5.62 7.14
C PHE A 78 -5.02 -6.93 7.19
N PRO A 79 -5.62 -7.36 6.06
CA PRO A 79 -5.73 -6.62 4.78
C PRO A 79 -6.62 -5.37 4.93
N LYS A 80 -6.38 -4.34 4.10
CA LYS A 80 -7.24 -3.14 4.03
C LYS A 80 -8.54 -3.45 3.27
N ASP A 81 -9.54 -2.59 3.41
CA ASP A 81 -10.73 -2.68 2.57
C ASP A 81 -10.44 -2.17 1.16
N PHE A 82 -11.18 -2.70 0.18
CA PHE A 82 -11.18 -2.14 -1.17
C PHE A 82 -11.92 -0.82 -1.20
N THR A 83 -11.47 0.10 -2.05
CA THR A 83 -12.12 1.40 -2.26
C THR A 83 -11.84 1.84 -3.70
N ASN A 84 -12.87 2.22 -4.44
CA ASN A 84 -12.72 2.55 -5.86
C ASN A 84 -12.12 3.93 -6.11
N ASP A 85 -12.16 4.84 -5.13
CA ASP A 85 -11.68 6.21 -5.23
C ASP A 85 -11.05 6.63 -3.90
N THR A 86 -10.13 7.60 -3.93
CA THR A 86 -9.63 8.19 -2.68
C THR A 86 -10.71 9.04 -2.01
N VAL A 87 -10.97 8.78 -0.72
CA VAL A 87 -11.95 9.51 0.09
C VAL A 87 -11.23 10.32 1.17
N THR A 88 -11.43 11.64 1.16
CA THR A 88 -10.91 12.53 2.22
C THR A 88 -11.80 12.42 3.46
N ASN A 89 -11.22 12.06 4.60
CA ASN A 89 -11.95 11.96 5.86
C ASN A 89 -11.83 13.25 6.70
N VAL A 90 -12.78 13.47 7.62
CA VAL A 90 -12.87 14.67 8.48
C VAL A 90 -11.71 14.75 9.47
N ASP A 91 -11.11 13.61 9.80
CA ASP A 91 -9.94 13.51 10.68
C ASP A 91 -8.61 13.89 9.98
N GLY A 92 -8.66 14.26 8.70
CA GLY A 92 -7.51 14.68 7.91
C GLY A 92 -6.72 13.55 7.26
N TYR A 93 -7.09 12.28 7.46
CA TYR A 93 -6.41 11.14 6.84
C TYR A 93 -7.20 10.59 5.66
N PRO A 94 -6.71 10.71 4.41
CA PRO A 94 -7.41 10.14 3.27
C PRO A 94 -7.38 8.61 3.29
N ILE A 95 -8.50 8.00 2.91
CA ILE A 95 -8.59 6.58 2.57
C ILE A 95 -8.28 6.47 1.09
N TYR A 96 -7.10 5.97 0.74
CA TYR A 96 -6.67 5.86 -0.65
C TYR A 96 -7.41 4.79 -1.43
N ARG A 97 -7.56 5.04 -2.73
CA ARG A 97 -8.04 4.06 -3.70
C ARG A 97 -7.24 2.75 -3.66
N ARG A 98 -7.98 1.65 -3.59
CA ARG A 98 -7.53 0.25 -3.65
C ARG A 98 -8.59 -0.54 -4.42
N ARG A 99 -8.49 -0.59 -5.75
CA ARG A 99 -9.50 -1.31 -6.55
C ARG A 99 -9.35 -2.82 -6.38
N ASN A 100 -10.47 -3.52 -6.41
CA ASN A 100 -10.49 -4.97 -6.54
C ASN A 100 -10.20 -5.36 -8.01
N PRO A 101 -9.91 -6.64 -8.29
CA PRO A 101 -9.65 -7.09 -9.67
C PRO A 101 -10.78 -6.81 -10.65
N GLU A 102 -12.05 -6.87 -10.21
CA GLU A 102 -13.22 -6.59 -11.04
C GLU A 102 -13.29 -5.12 -11.52
N ASN A 103 -12.74 -4.19 -10.73
CA ASN A 103 -12.68 -2.76 -11.05
C ASN A 103 -11.30 -2.35 -11.59
N GLY A 104 -10.49 -3.29 -12.08
CA GLY A 104 -9.19 -3.02 -12.68
C GLY A 104 -8.03 -2.87 -11.68
N GLY A 105 -8.20 -3.36 -10.45
CA GLY A 105 -7.10 -3.58 -9.53
C GLY A 105 -6.23 -4.77 -9.94
N GLN A 106 -4.97 -4.77 -9.53
CA GLN A 106 -4.04 -5.86 -9.83
C GLN A 106 -3.86 -6.78 -8.63
N SER A 107 -3.52 -8.04 -8.90
CA SER A 107 -3.05 -9.00 -7.89
C SER A 107 -1.92 -9.86 -8.46
N PHE A 108 -1.16 -10.49 -7.58
CA PHE A 108 -0.10 -11.42 -7.97
C PHE A 108 0.02 -12.55 -6.96
N ILE A 109 0.49 -13.70 -7.46
CA ILE A 109 0.74 -14.86 -6.61
C ILE A 109 2.11 -14.72 -5.94
N LYS A 110 2.14 -14.87 -4.62
CA LYS A 110 3.36 -14.93 -3.83
C LYS A 110 3.46 -16.28 -3.13
N ASN A 111 4.55 -17.00 -3.39
CA ASN A 111 4.82 -18.26 -2.71
C ASN A 111 5.41 -18.00 -1.32
N ILE A 112 4.74 -18.50 -0.29
CA ILE A 112 5.16 -18.41 1.12
C ILE A 112 5.00 -19.78 1.75
N ILE A 113 6.12 -20.35 2.21
CA ILE A 113 6.16 -21.65 2.93
C ILE A 113 5.40 -22.72 2.12
N ASN A 114 5.75 -22.89 0.84
CA ASN A 114 5.13 -23.83 -0.10
C ASN A 114 3.62 -23.65 -0.32
N THR A 115 3.07 -22.48 0.01
CA THR A 115 1.69 -22.12 -0.30
C THR A 115 1.67 -20.91 -1.22
N ASP A 116 0.88 -21.00 -2.29
CA ASP A 116 0.62 -19.86 -3.17
C ASP A 116 -0.48 -19.00 -2.57
N ILE A 117 -0.17 -17.73 -2.32
CA ILE A 117 -1.09 -16.76 -1.76
C ILE A 117 -1.33 -15.68 -2.81
N ASP A 118 -2.58 -15.40 -3.12
CA ASP A 118 -2.98 -14.27 -3.97
C ASP A 118 -2.92 -12.97 -3.17
N ILE A 119 -2.09 -12.03 -3.63
CA ILE A 119 -1.84 -10.75 -3.00
C ILE A 119 -2.38 -9.64 -3.90
N ASP A 120 -3.41 -8.96 -3.42
CA ASP A 120 -4.06 -7.84 -4.08
C ASP A 120 -3.73 -6.48 -3.45
N ASN A 121 -4.33 -5.42 -3.99
CA ASN A 121 -4.18 -4.03 -3.53
C ASN A 121 -4.49 -3.81 -2.03
N ARG A 122 -5.17 -4.73 -1.33
CA ARG A 122 -5.42 -4.59 0.11
C ARG A 122 -4.15 -4.75 0.94
N TRP A 123 -3.14 -5.39 0.37
CA TRP A 123 -1.85 -5.62 1.01
C TRP A 123 -0.83 -4.52 0.72
N TRP A 124 -1.17 -3.52 -0.09
CA TRP A 124 -0.27 -2.39 -0.37
C TRP A 124 0.14 -1.66 0.91
N CYS A 125 1.45 -1.59 1.16
CA CYS A 125 2.02 -0.83 2.26
C CYS A 125 1.89 0.67 2.01
N HIS A 126 1.18 1.27 2.95
CA HIS A 126 1.18 2.68 3.34
C HIS A 126 1.88 3.72 2.46
N ILE A 127 1.08 4.66 1.95
CA ILE A 127 1.45 6.06 1.71
C ILE A 127 0.75 6.89 2.80
N ARG A 128 1.47 7.82 3.44
CA ARG A 128 0.89 8.83 4.34
C ARG A 128 1.08 10.18 3.67
N LEU A 129 -0.01 10.85 3.34
CA LEU A 129 0.01 12.29 3.13
C LEU A 129 -0.30 12.89 4.49
N CYS A 130 0.59 13.75 4.95
CA CYS A 130 0.37 14.60 6.11
C CYS A 130 0.00 16.00 5.62
#